data_AF-A0A9P6XSG6-F1
#
_entry.id   AF-A0A9P6XSG6-F1
#
_cell.length_a   1.000
_cell.length_b   1.000
_cell.length_c   1.000
_cell.angle_alpha   90.00
_cell.angle_beta   90.00
_cell.angle_gamma   90.00
#
_symmetry.space_group_name_H-M   'P 1'
#
loop_
_entity.id
_entity.type
_entity.pdbx_description
1 polymer ?
#
loop_
_entity_poly.entity_id
_entity_poly.type
_entity_poly.pdbx_seq_one_letter_code
_entity_poly.pdbx_strand_id
1 'polypeptide(L)'
;MIVESSVIEEDVPFPQKKDRFWSVMADIGLFPMLTEGMAEPWKVLDEEYHVSLLSFQDPDDFEPVKTLTKPEIDLCRQTLRRRVRVLKPRVVLLVGGVLGKYIYRFQDIQYGPVQEQRWANTGRQTLWYCVPSTRKENTRPREEIERGGEGLGPAADRQS
;
A
#
# COMPACT_ATOMS: atom_id res chain seq x y z
N MET A 1 7.98 6.46 4.26
CA MET A 1 7.21 6.97 3.11
C MET A 1 6.09 5.98 2.83
N ILE A 2 4.88 6.47 2.71
CA ILE A 2 3.69 5.69 2.36
C ILE A 2 3.27 6.11 0.96
N VAL A 3 2.94 5.14 0.11
CA VAL A 3 2.59 5.37 -1.29
C VAL A 3 1.28 4.66 -1.60
N GLU A 4 0.33 5.40 -2.16
CA GLU A 4 -0.94 4.86 -2.67
C GLU A 4 -1.10 5.18 -4.15
N SER A 5 -2.02 4.46 -4.81
CA SER A 5 -2.26 4.66 -6.24
C SER A 5 -2.96 5.98 -6.53
N SER A 6 -4.02 6.29 -5.80
CA SER A 6 -4.85 7.46 -6.06
C SER A 6 -5.34 8.09 -4.77
N VAL A 7 -5.54 9.40 -4.81
CA VAL A 7 -6.25 10.15 -3.78
C VAL A 7 -7.75 9.88 -3.92
N ILE A 8 -8.47 9.82 -2.80
CA ILE A 8 -9.93 9.63 -2.77
C ILE A 8 -10.66 10.95 -2.45
N GLU A 9 -10.02 11.81 -1.67
CA GLU A 9 -10.52 13.11 -1.23
C GLU A 9 -9.32 14.06 -1.18
N GLU A 10 -9.47 15.24 -1.80
CA GLU A 10 -8.40 16.24 -1.87
C GLU A 10 -7.93 16.63 -0.47
N ASP A 11 -6.61 16.72 -0.28
CA ASP A 11 -5.95 17.07 0.99
C ASP A 11 -6.27 16.15 2.20
N VAL A 12 -6.97 15.03 1.99
CA VAL A 12 -7.30 14.05 3.04
C VAL A 12 -6.75 12.68 2.65
N PRO A 13 -5.50 12.36 3.04
CA PRO A 13 -4.91 11.05 2.78
C PRO A 13 -5.67 9.95 3.52
N PHE A 14 -6.02 8.87 2.81
CA PHE A 14 -6.77 7.72 3.34
C PHE A 14 -8.01 8.12 4.18
N PRO A 15 -9.04 8.76 3.57
CA PRO A 15 -10.18 9.30 4.31
C PRO A 15 -10.94 8.18 5.03
N GLN A 16 -11.08 8.27 6.36
CA GLN A 16 -11.62 7.20 7.22
C GLN A 16 -13.02 6.70 6.81
N LYS A 17 -13.82 7.53 6.15
CA LYS A 17 -15.13 7.13 5.64
C LYS A 17 -15.01 6.05 4.57
N LYS A 18 -13.99 6.12 3.71
CA LYS A 18 -13.79 5.25 2.53
C LYS A 18 -12.60 4.29 2.64
N ASP A 19 -11.69 4.53 3.58
CA ASP A 19 -10.47 3.74 3.79
C ASP A 19 -10.29 3.34 5.26
N ARG A 20 -9.69 2.17 5.51
CA ARG A 20 -9.37 1.65 6.85
C ARG A 20 -7.90 1.82 7.24
N PHE A 21 -7.09 2.48 6.41
CA PHE A 21 -5.65 2.59 6.62
C PHE A 21 -5.31 3.04 8.04
N TRP A 22 -5.88 4.17 8.48
CA TRP A 22 -5.57 4.75 9.78
C TRP A 22 -5.99 3.89 10.96
N SER A 23 -7.17 3.26 10.89
CA SER A 23 -7.61 2.34 11.95
C SER A 23 -6.69 1.12 12.02
N VAL A 24 -6.33 0.53 10.87
CA VAL A 24 -5.41 -0.60 10.83
C VAL A 24 -4.04 -0.23 11.39
N MET A 25 -3.49 0.95 11.07
CA MET A 25 -2.20 1.41 11.61
C MET A 25 -2.23 1.61 13.12
N ALA A 26 -3.34 2.12 13.67
CA ALA A 26 -3.55 2.27 15.10
C ALA A 26 -3.67 0.89 15.78
N ASP A 27 -4.48 -0.02 15.22
CA ASP A 27 -4.73 -1.36 15.77
C ASP A 27 -3.46 -2.21 15.87
N ILE A 28 -2.60 -2.17 14.84
CA ILE A 28 -1.32 -2.91 14.85
C ILE A 28 -0.24 -2.19 15.68
N GLY A 29 -0.52 -1.00 16.20
CA GLY A 29 0.42 -0.20 16.98
C GLY A 29 1.65 0.26 16.19
N LEU A 30 1.53 0.44 14.87
CA LEU A 30 2.68 0.84 14.05
C LEU A 30 3.19 2.23 14.46
N PHE A 31 2.27 3.09 14.85
CA PHE A 31 2.54 4.43 15.37
C PHE A 31 1.86 4.57 16.73
N PRO A 32 2.60 4.51 17.85
CA PRO A 32 2.04 4.48 19.20
C PRO A 32 1.13 5.67 19.56
N MET A 33 1.28 6.79 18.87
CA MET A 33 0.47 7.99 19.11
C MET A 33 -0.83 8.04 18.29
N LEU A 34 -1.00 7.16 17.31
CA LEU A 34 -2.26 7.06 16.61
C LEU A 34 -3.28 6.36 17.49
N THR A 35 -4.42 7.02 17.68
CA THR A 35 -5.60 6.45 18.32
C THR A 35 -6.71 6.29 17.29
N GLU A 36 -7.56 5.29 17.47
CA GLU A 36 -8.74 5.11 16.62
C GLU A 36 -9.60 6.38 16.63
N GLY A 37 -10.12 6.78 15.46
CA GLY A 37 -10.97 7.97 15.31
C GLY A 37 -10.25 9.32 15.37
N MET A 38 -8.92 9.35 15.39
CA MET A 38 -8.15 10.60 15.28
C MET A 38 -8.54 11.35 13.99
N ALA A 39 -8.79 12.66 14.08
CA ALA A 39 -9.31 13.43 12.94
C ALA A 39 -8.31 13.59 11.79
N GLU A 40 -7.04 13.92 12.11
CA GLU A 40 -6.00 14.23 11.11
C GLU A 40 -4.69 13.46 11.37
N PRO A 41 -4.73 12.11 11.37
CA PRO A 41 -3.58 11.27 11.73
C PRO A 41 -2.35 11.52 10.85
N TRP A 42 -2.53 11.91 9.59
CA TRP A 42 -1.42 12.20 8.67
C TRP A 42 -0.58 13.41 9.08
N LYS A 43 -1.19 14.44 9.69
CA LYS A 43 -0.44 15.63 10.14
C LYS A 43 0.50 15.28 11.27
N VAL A 44 -0.01 14.52 12.25
CA VAL A 44 0.78 14.01 13.38
C VAL A 44 1.95 13.17 12.87
N LEU A 45 1.73 12.30 11.87
CA LEU A 45 2.81 11.48 11.32
C LEU A 45 3.86 12.27 10.55
N ASP A 46 3.49 13.35 9.87
CA ASP A 46 4.45 14.22 9.19
C ASP A 46 5.31 15.01 10.19
N GLU A 47 4.67 15.56 11.23
CA GLU A 47 5.35 16.33 12.29
C GLU A 47 6.30 15.45 13.14
N GLU A 48 5.85 14.27 13.55
CA GLU A 48 6.53 13.46 14.58
C GLU A 48 7.41 12.35 14.00
N TYR A 49 7.03 11.80 12.85
CA TYR A 49 7.75 10.69 12.20
C TYR A 49 8.31 11.05 10.82
N HIS A 50 8.08 12.28 10.34
CA HIS A 50 8.48 12.74 9.01
C HIS A 50 8.02 11.79 7.90
N VAL A 51 6.79 11.30 8.03
CA VAL A 51 6.20 10.36 7.08
C VAL A 51 5.69 11.11 5.85
N SER A 52 6.46 11.04 4.77
CA SER A 52 5.98 11.53 3.47
C SER A 52 4.95 10.58 2.86
N LEU A 53 3.85 11.17 2.38
CA LEU A 53 2.80 10.52 1.61
C LEU A 53 2.97 10.83 0.11
N LEU A 54 2.69 9.84 -0.74
CA LEU A 54 2.73 10.01 -2.19
C LEU A 54 1.56 9.27 -2.84
N SER A 55 0.79 10.00 -3.63
CA SER A 55 -0.31 9.48 -4.43
C SER A 55 -0.05 9.86 -5.89
N PHE A 56 -0.47 9.03 -6.86
CA PHE A 56 -0.14 9.26 -8.27
C PHE A 56 -1.29 9.79 -9.13
N GLN A 57 -2.54 9.56 -8.71
CA GLN A 57 -3.72 10.03 -9.40
C GLN A 57 -4.51 10.98 -8.50
N ASP A 58 -5.04 12.01 -9.13
CA ASP A 58 -5.94 12.98 -8.50
C ASP A 58 -7.33 12.37 -8.25
N PRO A 59 -8.09 12.89 -7.29
CA PRO A 59 -9.39 12.34 -6.93
C PRO A 59 -10.42 12.43 -8.08
N ASP A 60 -10.28 13.43 -8.96
CA ASP A 60 -11.16 13.63 -10.13
C ASP A 60 -10.92 12.62 -11.26
N ASP A 61 -9.76 11.97 -11.27
CA ASP A 61 -9.40 10.93 -12.25
C ASP A 61 -9.80 9.52 -11.79
N PHE A 62 -10.57 9.42 -10.68
CA PHE A 62 -10.96 8.15 -10.09
C PHE A 62 -12.12 7.49 -10.84
N GLU A 63 -11.79 6.86 -11.97
CA GLU A 63 -12.57 5.77 -12.54
C GLU A 63 -12.10 4.46 -11.86
N PRO A 64 -12.97 3.71 -11.14
CA PRO A 64 -12.57 2.59 -10.26
C PRO A 64 -11.81 1.44 -10.94
N VAL A 65 -11.63 1.49 -12.26
CA VAL A 65 -11.01 0.43 -13.07
C VAL A 65 -10.10 1.01 -14.16
N LYS A 66 -9.63 2.27 -14.06
CA LYS A 66 -8.71 2.78 -15.08
C LYS A 66 -7.32 2.19 -14.83
N THR A 67 -7.03 1.12 -15.55
CA THR A 67 -5.68 0.55 -15.63
C THR A 67 -4.76 1.64 -16.15
N LEU A 68 -3.73 2.00 -15.37
CA LEU A 68 -2.75 2.99 -15.80
C LEU A 68 -2.12 2.53 -17.12
N THR A 69 -2.03 3.45 -18.07
CA THR A 69 -1.29 3.24 -19.32
C THR A 69 0.20 3.11 -19.02
N LYS A 70 0.95 2.48 -19.93
CA LYS A 70 2.40 2.32 -19.78
C LYS A 70 3.14 3.67 -19.55
N PRO A 71 2.83 4.77 -20.26
CA PRO A 71 3.43 6.07 -19.98
C PRO A 71 3.14 6.59 -18.57
N GLU A 72 1.91 6.45 -18.08
CA GLU A 72 1.54 6.87 -16.71
C GLU A 72 2.29 6.03 -15.67
N ILE A 73 2.41 4.72 -15.88
CA ILE A 73 3.20 3.83 -15.02
C ILE A 73 4.67 4.27 -15.00
N ASP A 74 5.26 4.56 -16.16
CA ASP A 74 6.65 4.99 -16.26
C ASP A 74 6.88 6.35 -15.56
N LEU A 75 5.91 7.27 -15.64
CA LEU A 75 5.91 8.53 -14.89
C LEU A 75 5.84 8.28 -13.38
N CYS A 76 4.92 7.43 -12.91
CA CYS A 76 4.81 7.06 -11.49
C CYS A 76 6.14 6.53 -10.95
N ARG A 77 6.79 5.63 -11.70
CA ARG A 77 8.10 5.06 -11.35
C ARG A 77 9.19 6.14 -11.28
N GLN A 78 9.23 7.06 -12.23
CA GLN A 78 10.22 8.15 -12.25
C GLN A 78 10.02 9.09 -11.05
N THR A 79 8.78 9.49 -10.77
CA THR A 79 8.42 10.33 -9.63
C THR A 79 8.81 9.64 -8.31
N LEU A 80 8.46 8.36 -8.14
CA LEU A 80 8.83 7.59 -6.95
C LEU A 80 10.34 7.49 -6.78
N ARG A 81 11.08 7.20 -7.86
CA ARG A 81 12.56 7.16 -7.84
C ARG A 81 13.17 8.48 -7.40
N ARG A 82 12.66 9.60 -7.94
CA ARG A 82 13.12 10.94 -7.59
C ARG A 82 12.83 11.25 -6.13
N ARG A 83 11.62 10.99 -5.65
CA ARG A 83 11.21 11.20 -4.26
C ARG A 83 12.05 10.37 -3.29
N VAL A 84 12.25 9.07 -3.57
CA VAL A 84 13.11 8.20 -2.75
C VAL A 84 14.57 8.67 -2.75
N ARG A 85 15.10 9.14 -3.89
CA ARG A 85 16.47 9.67 -3.96
C ARG A 85 16.67 10.93 -3.11
N VAL A 86 15.69 11.83 -3.11
CA VAL A 86 15.73 13.10 -2.36
C VAL A 86 15.49 12.87 -0.88
N LEU A 87 14.42 12.15 -0.53
CA LEU A 87 13.97 11.97 0.85
C LEU A 87 14.72 10.84 1.59
N LYS A 88 15.37 9.92 0.86
CA LYS A 88 16.12 8.77 1.40
C LYS A 88 15.37 8.03 2.53
N PRO A 89 14.09 7.65 2.33
CA PRO A 89 13.32 7.00 3.38
C PRO A 89 13.95 5.66 3.78
N ARG A 90 13.86 5.31 5.07
CA ARG A 90 14.27 3.99 5.55
C ARG A 90 13.33 2.88 5.07
N VAL A 91 12.05 3.20 4.98
CA VAL A 91 10.97 2.29 4.57
C VAL A 91 10.07 2.99 3.56
N VAL A 92 9.76 2.29 2.47
CA VAL A 92 8.67 2.63 1.55
C VAL A 92 7.58 1.56 1.66
N LEU A 93 6.38 2.00 2.02
CA LEU A 93 5.19 1.16 2.12
C LEU A 93 4.28 1.43 0.92
N LEU A 94 4.10 0.45 0.04
CA LEU A 94 3.16 0.51 -1.07
C LEU A 94 1.81 -0.08 -0.61
N VAL A 95 0.77 0.73 -0.62
CA VAL A 95 -0.58 0.33 -0.22
C VAL A 95 -1.38 -0.06 -1.47
N GLY A 96 -1.65 -1.36 -1.64
CA GLY A 96 -2.36 -1.92 -2.77
C GLY A 96 -1.47 -2.73 -3.73
N GLY A 97 -1.89 -3.96 -4.02
CA GLY A 97 -1.16 -4.87 -4.92
C GLY A 97 -1.06 -4.35 -6.36
N VAL A 98 -2.08 -3.66 -6.86
CA VAL A 98 -2.08 -3.08 -8.22
C VAL A 98 -0.96 -2.04 -8.38
N LEU A 99 -0.80 -1.15 -7.40
CA LEU A 99 0.28 -0.17 -7.40
C LEU A 99 1.65 -0.87 -7.43
N GLY A 100 1.83 -1.87 -6.57
CA GLY A 100 3.04 -2.66 -6.59
C GLY A 100 3.30 -3.24 -7.99
N LYS A 101 2.26 -3.79 -8.66
CA LYS A 101 2.41 -4.42 -9.99
C LYS A 101 2.92 -3.42 -11.01
N TYR A 102 2.42 -2.17 -10.97
CA TYR A 102 2.92 -1.09 -11.81
C TYR A 102 4.37 -0.69 -11.49
N ILE A 103 4.68 -0.54 -10.19
CA ILE A 103 6.00 -0.09 -9.73
C ILE A 103 7.10 -1.15 -9.92
N TYR A 104 6.77 -2.43 -9.92
CA TYR A 104 7.75 -3.51 -10.05
C TYR A 104 7.64 -4.35 -11.31
N ARG A 105 6.57 -4.18 -12.10
CA ARG A 105 6.28 -4.97 -13.32
C ARG A 105 6.18 -6.48 -13.08
N PHE A 106 5.81 -6.89 -11.86
CA PHE A 106 5.55 -8.29 -11.55
C PHE A 106 4.13 -8.68 -11.94
N GLN A 107 3.96 -9.92 -12.44
CA GLN A 107 2.64 -10.49 -12.72
C GLN A 107 1.89 -10.77 -11.42
N ASP A 108 2.60 -11.23 -10.39
CA ASP A 108 2.07 -11.47 -9.04
C ASP A 108 2.91 -10.78 -7.98
N ILE A 109 2.25 -10.09 -7.07
CA ILE A 109 2.89 -9.48 -5.92
C ILE A 109 2.55 -10.26 -4.68
N GLN A 110 3.60 -10.74 -4.03
CA GLN A 110 3.51 -11.20 -2.66
C GLN A 110 3.49 -9.97 -1.73
N TYR A 111 2.49 -9.91 -0.86
CA TYR A 111 2.45 -8.92 0.21
C TYR A 111 3.56 -9.20 1.22
N GLY A 112 4.11 -8.15 1.81
CA GLY A 112 5.27 -8.20 2.71
C GLY A 112 6.51 -7.53 2.11
N PRO A 113 7.72 -7.91 2.57
CA PRO A 113 8.97 -7.35 2.08
C PRO A 113 9.19 -7.64 0.59
N VAL A 114 9.52 -6.61 -0.19
CA VAL A 114 9.89 -6.74 -1.60
C VAL A 114 11.40 -6.95 -1.70
N GLN A 115 11.82 -8.20 -1.78
CA GLN A 115 13.25 -8.58 -1.67
C GLN A 115 14.08 -8.26 -2.93
N GLU A 116 13.46 -8.10 -4.10
CA GLU A 116 14.18 -8.17 -5.39
C GLU A 116 14.54 -6.84 -6.08
N GLN A 117 14.17 -5.67 -5.58
CA GLN A 117 14.56 -4.42 -6.28
C GLN A 117 15.13 -3.37 -5.34
N ARG A 118 16.44 -3.47 -5.11
CA ARG A 118 17.24 -2.33 -4.72
C ARG A 118 17.29 -1.37 -5.89
N TRP A 119 16.41 -0.37 -5.92
CA TRP A 119 16.71 0.81 -6.73
C TRP A 119 18.01 1.38 -6.19
N ALA A 120 19.08 1.26 -6.97
CA ALA A 120 20.42 1.63 -6.58
C ALA A 120 20.46 3.13 -6.28
N ASN A 121 20.21 3.50 -5.03
CA ASN A 121 20.37 4.85 -4.52
C ASN A 121 21.27 4.79 -3.29
N THR A 122 22.55 5.03 -3.54
CA THR A 122 23.40 5.93 -2.76
C THR A 122 23.32 5.79 -1.22
N GLY A 123 23.99 4.77 -0.70
CA GLY A 123 24.54 4.76 0.68
C GLY A 123 23.63 4.23 1.79
N ARG A 124 22.31 4.18 1.62
CA ARG A 124 21.38 3.62 2.64
C ARG A 124 20.45 2.59 2.01
N GLN A 125 20.32 1.41 2.61
CA GLN A 125 19.41 0.38 2.15
C GLN A 125 17.97 0.75 2.55
N THR A 126 17.19 1.30 1.61
CA THR A 126 15.74 1.49 1.77
C THR A 126 15.04 0.14 1.69
N LEU A 127 14.23 -0.18 2.70
CA LEU A 127 13.37 -1.35 2.71
C LEU A 127 12.06 -1.04 1.99
N TRP A 128 11.55 -2.01 1.22
CA TRP A 128 10.32 -1.88 0.47
C TRP A 128 9.34 -2.92 0.94
N TYR A 129 8.10 -2.51 1.17
CA TYR A 129 7.00 -3.37 1.58
C TYR A 129 5.80 -3.11 0.68
N CYS A 130 5.06 -4.16 0.35
CA CYS A 130 3.75 -4.04 -0.28
C CYS A 130 2.69 -4.65 0.63
N VAL A 131 1.59 -3.95 0.84
CA VAL A 131 0.45 -4.43 1.63
C VAL A 131 -0.83 -4.41 0.80
N PRO A 132 -1.86 -5.19 1.18
CA PRO A 132 -3.16 -5.10 0.54
C PRO A 132 -3.71 -3.67 0.57
N SER A 133 -4.61 -3.37 -0.35
CA SER A 133 -5.37 -2.11 -0.28
C SER A 133 -6.25 -2.12 0.96
N THR A 134 -6.29 -1.01 1.68
CA THR A 134 -7.11 -0.81 2.89
C THR A 134 -8.46 -0.15 2.59
N ARG A 135 -8.77 0.07 1.31
CA ARG A 135 -10.04 0.66 0.86
C ARG A 135 -11.21 -0.24 1.22
N LYS A 136 -12.27 0.37 1.73
CA LYS A 136 -13.47 -0.38 2.17
C LYS A 136 -14.16 -1.11 1.03
N GLU A 137 -14.10 -0.57 -0.19
CA GLU A 137 -14.64 -1.20 -1.41
C GLU A 137 -13.94 -2.52 -1.77
N ASN A 138 -12.67 -2.69 -1.36
CA ASN A 138 -11.90 -3.91 -1.60
C ASN A 138 -12.10 -4.96 -0.50
N THR A 139 -12.85 -4.63 0.56
CA THR A 139 -13.20 -5.61 1.59
C THR A 139 -14.24 -6.56 1.02
N ARG A 140 -13.82 -7.77 0.64
CA ARG A 140 -14.78 -8.85 0.40
C ARG A 140 -15.63 -9.05 1.66
N PRO A 141 -16.93 -9.37 1.54
CA PRO A 141 -17.74 -9.73 2.69
C PRO A 141 -17.07 -10.86 3.47
N ARG A 142 -17.02 -10.73 4.78
CA ARG A 142 -16.37 -11.68 5.71
C ARG A 142 -16.89 -13.12 5.53
N GLU A 143 -18.11 -13.29 4.99
CA GLU A 143 -18.78 -14.57 4.73
C GLU A 143 -18.09 -15.45 3.66
N GLU A 144 -17.28 -14.88 2.77
CA GLU A 144 -16.54 -15.66 1.75
C GLU A 144 -15.26 -16.30 2.28
N ILE A 145 -14.70 -15.76 3.37
CA ILE A 145 -13.45 -16.27 3.98
C ILE A 145 -13.74 -17.53 4.80
N GLU A 146 -14.89 -17.61 5.44
CA GLU A 146 -15.30 -18.79 6.22
C GLU A 146 -15.74 -19.96 5.33
N ARG A 147 -16.31 -19.70 4.15
CA ARG A 147 -16.65 -20.77 3.17
C ARG A 147 -15.46 -21.32 2.38
N GLY A 148 -14.35 -20.60 2.31
CA GLY A 148 -13.11 -21.07 1.69
C GLY A 148 -12.21 -21.89 2.62
N GLY A 149 -12.53 -21.96 3.92
CA GLY A 149 -11.75 -22.66 4.94
C GLY A 149 -12.07 -24.15 5.11
N GLU A 150 -13.17 -24.64 4.54
CA GLU A 150 -13.57 -26.04 4.59
C GLU A 150 -13.23 -26.74 3.26
N GLY A 151 -11.94 -26.95 2.99
CA GLY A 151 -11.52 -27.64 1.76
C GLY A 151 -10.12 -28.26 1.76
N LEU A 152 -9.36 -28.15 2.84
CA LEU A 152 -8.08 -28.84 2.98
C LEU A 152 -8.16 -29.85 4.12
N GLY A 153 -8.89 -30.94 3.86
CA GLY A 153 -8.67 -32.18 4.60
C GLY A 153 -7.25 -32.71 4.32
N PRO A 154 -6.62 -33.40 5.27
CA PRO A 154 -5.24 -33.82 5.15
C PRO A 154 -5.07 -34.84 4.02
N ALA A 155 -4.02 -34.65 3.22
CA ALA A 155 -3.53 -35.64 2.28
C ALA A 155 -3.10 -36.91 3.03
N ALA A 156 -3.66 -38.07 2.66
CA ALA A 156 -3.15 -39.37 3.07
C ALA A 156 -3.37 -40.40 1.94
N ASP A 157 -2.24 -40.77 1.33
CA ASP A 157 -1.86 -42.09 0.83
C ASP A 157 -2.91 -42.98 0.13
N ARG A 158 -2.68 -43.17 -1.19
CA ARG A 158 -2.78 -44.51 -1.80
C ARG A 158 -1.62 -44.74 -2.76
N GLN A 159 -0.61 -45.45 -2.26
CA GLN A 159 0.24 -46.32 -3.06
C GLN A 159 -0.53 -47.60 -3.42
N SER A 160 -0.10 -48.19 -4.55
CA SER A 160 -0.43 -49.52 -5.12
C SER A 160 -1.69 -49.60 -5.97
#